data_AF-A0A5K0WZL8-F1
#
_entry.id   AF-A0A5K0WZL8-F1
#
_cell.length_a   1.000
_cell.length_b   1.000
_cell.length_c   1.000
_cell.angle_alpha   90.00
_cell.angle_beta   90.00
_cell.angle_gamma   90.00
#
_symmetry.space_group_name_H-M   'P 1'
#
loop_
_entity.id
_entity.type
_entity.pdbx_description
1 polymer ?
#
loop_
_entity_poly.entity_id
_entity_poly.type
_entity_poly.pdbx_seq_one_letter_code
_entity_poly.pdbx_strand_id
1 'polypeptide(L)' 'RFGKFVEIQFDLSGRISGAAIRTYLLERSRVVQITDPERNYHCFYQLCASGK' A
#
# COMPACT_ATOMS: atom_id res chain seq x y z
N ARG A 1 0.12 7.28 0.12
CA ARG A 1 -1.34 7.38 0.21
C ARG A 1 -1.96 6.71 -1.01
N PHE A 2 -2.82 5.72 -0.80
CA PHE A 2 -3.59 5.09 -1.88
C PHE A 2 -4.84 4.44 -1.30
N GLY A 3 -5.89 4.38 -2.11
CA GLY A 3 -7.05 3.54 -1.82
C GLY A 3 -6.79 2.11 -2.25
N LYS A 4 -7.29 1.13 -1.50
CA LYS A 4 -7.39 -0.25 -1.96
C LYS A 4 -8.75 -0.84 -1.58
N PHE A 5 -9.28 -1.67 -2.46
CA PHE A 5 -10.40 -2.55 -2.18
C PHE A 5 -9.87 -3.95 -1.91
N VAL A 6 -10.32 -4.56 -0.81
CA VAL A 6 -9.93 -5.91 -0.42
C VAL A 6 -11.18 -6.77 -0.46
N GLU A 7 -11.15 -7.78 -1.32
CA GLU A 7 -12.16 -8.81 -1.42
C GLU A 7 -11.65 -10.05 -0.68
N ILE A 8 -12.44 -10.57 0.26
CA ILE A 8 -12.16 -11.83 0.95
C ILE A 8 -13.25 -12.82 0.55
N GLN A 9 -12.83 -13.95 0.00
CA GLN A 9 -13.71 -15.00 -0.48
C GLN A 9 -13.75 -16.12 0.55
N PHE A 10 -14.96 -16.60 0.82
CA PHE A 10 -15.20 -17.71 1.74
C PHE A 10 -15.78 -18.90 0.99
N ASP A 11 -15.43 -20.10 1.43
CA ASP A 11 -16.07 -21.33 0.97
C ASP A 11 -17.43 -21.54 1.66
N LEU A 12 -18.15 -22.59 1.25
CA LEU A 12 -19.44 -22.97 1.83
C LEU A 12 -19.36 -23.33 3.32
N SER A 13 -18.16 -23.65 3.83
CA SER A 13 -17.91 -23.94 5.24
C SER A 13 -17.49 -22.70 6.04
N GLY A 14 -17.48 -21.51 5.41
CA GLY A 14 -17.09 -20.25 6.03
C GLY A 14 -15.58 -20.08 6.21
N ARG A 15 -14.74 -20.90 5.56
CA ARG A 15 -13.28 -20.77 5.59
C ARG A 15 -12.81 -19.86 4.47
N ILE A 16 -11.70 -19.16 4.68
CA ILE A 16 -11.11 -18.30 3.64
C ILE A 16 -10.66 -19.19 2.49
N SER A 17 -11.24 -18.97 1.31
CA SER A 17 -10.91 -19.67 0.08
C SER A 17 -9.97 -18.85 -0.81
N GLY A 18 -10.01 -17.51 -0.67
CA GLY A 18 -9.17 -16.61 -1.45
C GLY A 18 -9.27 -15.17 -0.97
N ALA A 19 -8.35 -14.34 -1.48
CA ALA A 19 -8.42 -12.90 -1.32
C ALA A 19 -7.90 -12.21 -2.58
N ALA A 20 -8.55 -11.13 -2.97
CA ALA A 20 -8.12 -10.27 -4.07
C ALA A 20 -7.98 -8.84 -3.57
N ILE A 21 -6.94 -8.15 -4.05
CA ILE A 21 -6.71 -6.75 -3.71
C ILE A 21 -6.71 -5.95 -5.00
N ARG A 22 -7.61 -4.98 -5.09
CA ARG A 22 -7.64 -4.01 -6.18
C ARG A 22 -7.08 -2.69 -5.66
N THR A 23 -5.89 -2.35 -6.11
CA THR A 23 -5.26 -1.07 -5.79
C THR A 23 -5.85 0.00 -6.69
N TYR A 24 -6.34 1.09 -6.10
CA TYR A 24 -6.80 2.26 -6.84
C TYR A 24 -5.63 3.19 -7.15
N LEU A 25 -5.90 4.49 -7.23
CA LEU A 25 -4.90 5.49 -7.52
C LEU A 25 -3.93 5.66 -6.34
N LEU A 26 -2.65 5.66 -6.70
CA LEU A 26 -1.55 6.08 -5.86
C LEU A 26 -1.30 7.57 -6.06
N GLU A 27 -1.04 8.28 -4.97
CA GLU A 27 -0.64 9.68 -5.04
C GLU A 27 0.81 9.79 -5.52
N ARG A 28 0.99 9.84 -6.85
CA ARG A 28 2.31 9.85 -7.51
C ARG A 28 3.08 11.17 -7.32
N SER A 29 2.38 12.29 -7.17
CA SER A 29 3.00 13.62 -6.98
C SER A 29 3.98 13.65 -5.79
N ARG A 30 3.65 12.93 -4.71
CA ARG A 30 4.49 12.81 -3.49
C ARG A 30 5.88 12.25 -3.73
N VAL A 31 6.10 11.53 -4.82
CA VAL A 31 7.42 10.98 -5.15
C VAL A 31 8.37 12.10 -5.58
N VAL A 32 7.85 13.08 -6.33
CA VAL A 32 8.66 14.16 -6.95
C VAL A 32 8.68 15.42 -6.08
N GLN A 33 7.55 15.74 -5.44
CA GLN A 33 7.39 16.95 -4.62
C GLN A 33 6.71 16.61 -3.30
N ILE A 34 7.29 17.10 -2.21
CA ILE A 34 6.80 16.90 -0.85
C ILE A 34 6.59 18.29 -0.24
N THR A 35 5.41 18.54 0.32
CA THR A 35 5.12 19.78 1.04
C THR A 35 5.51 19.61 2.49
N ASP A 36 6.24 20.56 3.07
CA ASP A 36 6.54 20.55 4.52
C ASP A 36 5.24 20.66 5.33
N PRO A 37 4.99 19.82 6.36
CA PRO A 37 5.88 18.87 7.03
C PRO A 37 5.69 17.39 6.62
N GLU A 38 5.18 17.12 5.42
CA GLU A 38 4.95 15.76 4.94
C GLU A 38 6.25 15.00 4.63
N ARG A 39 6.16 13.68 4.57
CA ARG A 39 7.27 12.77 4.26
C ARG A 39 6.93 11.89 3.05
N ASN A 40 7.95 11.36 2.39
CA ASN A 40 7.78 10.46 1.25
C ASN A 40 7.26 9.07 1.70
N TYR A 41 7.05 8.16 0.75
CA TYR A 41 6.65 6.78 1.05
C TYR A 41 7.68 6.05 1.93
N HIS A 42 7.19 5.27 2.89
CA HIS A 42 8.00 4.60 3.89
C HIS A 42 9.06 3.65 3.31
N CYS A 43 8.80 3.02 2.16
CA CYS A 43 9.74 2.10 1.54
C CYS A 43 11.10 2.75 1.23
N PHE A 44 11.13 4.02 0.83
CA PHE A 44 12.39 4.72 0.53
C PHE A 44 13.28 4.83 1.77
N TYR A 45 12.70 5.17 2.92
CA TYR A 45 13.45 5.25 4.18
C TYR A 45 13.92 3.87 4.65
N GLN A 46 13.09 2.83 4.49
CA GLN A 46 13.44 1.46 4.84
C GLN A 46 14.61 0.94 3.99
N LEU A 47 14.59 1.20 2.68
CA LEU A 47 15.67 0.84 1.76
C LEU A 47 16.99 1.57 2.10
N CYS A 48 16.93 2.86 2.42
CA CYS A 48 18.13 3.60 2.84
C CYS A 48 18.68 3.13 4.19
N ALA A 49 17.81 2.68 5.10
CA ALA A 49 18.21 2.20 6.43
C ALA A 49 18.66 0.74 6.45
N SER A 50 18.30 -0.09 5.46
CA SER A 50 18.64 -1.51 5.41
C SER A 50 20.08 -1.81 4.97
N GLY A 51 20.82 -0.81 4.50
CA GLY A 51 22.23 -0.94 4.07
C GLY A 51 23.25 -0.81 5.20
N LYS A 52 22.88 -1.09 6.45
CA LYS A 52 23.80 -1.15 7.60
C LYS A 52 24.11 -2.59 7.97
#